data_AF-A0A7X7K8P3-F1
#
_entry.id   AF-A0A7X7K8P3-F1
#
_cell.length_a   1.000
_cell.length_b   1.000
_cell.length_c   1.000
_cell.angle_alpha   90.00
_cell.angle_beta   90.00
_cell.angle_gamma   90.00
#
_symmetry.space_group_name_H-M   'P 1'
#
loop_
_entity.id
_entity.type
_entity.pdbx_description
1 polymer ?
#
loop_
_entity_poly.entity_id
_entity_poly.type
_entity_poly.pdbx_seq_one_letter_code
_entity_poly.pdbx_strand_id
1 'polypeptide(L)'
;DDARTLLGGVFVGDASQYAALRPMLGRDLPGDPGAFLLPPGSGSAPDIGLPDDAAVCSCNNVAAGTIRAAVTEHGCTDLAAVKTCTKAGTSCGSCLPLVKKILTEELTKAGITVSTALCEHFALSRAQLYDVIRVSRLRSFSEVLAAHGQAGVVGATRGCDICKPVVASILSTLAPAHVLDGERSTLQDTNDHVMANLQKDGSYSVVPRIPGGEVTPEGLVAIGEVARDFGLYTKITGAQRIDMFGARIDQLPEIWRRLVDAGFESGQAYGKSLRAVKSCVGSTWCRYGMQDSVGLAVDLENRYRGLRSPHKLKIGVSGCARECAEARGKDVGVIATDNGWNVYVGGNGGFNPRHAKLLAEDLDTETLVRTIDRFLMYYIRTADRLQRTAPWLEELEGGVDALRAVVLEDSLGIAEELDAQMAEHIGSYSDEWRDTLEDPAKLARFTSFVNAPGVADPSLAYVAERGQPRPATPLERDAAREGAVLVAGTTLEVRS
;
A
#
# COMPACT_ATOMS: atom_id res chain seq x y z
N ASP A 1 0.41 -48.68 9.40
CA ASP A 1 0.36 -47.34 8.79
C ASP A 1 -0.02 -46.31 9.84
N ASP A 2 0.95 -46.01 10.69
CA ASP A 2 0.91 -45.11 11.84
C ASP A 2 1.85 -43.91 11.63
N ALA A 3 2.14 -43.58 10.37
CA ALA A 3 3.04 -42.50 10.00
C ALA A 3 2.44 -41.15 10.42
N ARG A 4 2.87 -40.67 11.59
CA ARG A 4 2.45 -39.38 12.16
C ARG A 4 3.31 -38.23 11.67
N THR A 5 4.54 -38.50 11.24
CA THR A 5 5.50 -37.46 10.85
C THR A 5 5.29 -36.99 9.40
N LEU A 6 5.09 -35.69 9.20
CA LEU A 6 5.03 -35.08 7.86
C LEU A 6 6.43 -34.94 7.27
N LEU A 7 6.82 -35.86 6.39
CA LEU A 7 8.14 -35.84 5.74
C LEU A 7 8.19 -34.94 4.49
N GLY A 8 7.03 -34.68 3.89
CA GLY A 8 6.91 -33.96 2.62
C GLY A 8 5.49 -34.06 2.08
N GLY A 9 5.16 -33.22 1.10
CA GLY A 9 3.85 -33.26 0.46
C GLY A 9 3.86 -32.51 -0.86
N VAL A 10 3.10 -33.03 -1.83
CA VAL A 10 2.83 -32.36 -3.11
C VAL A 10 1.31 -32.19 -3.20
N PHE A 11 0.86 -30.94 -3.23
CA PHE A 11 -0.55 -30.61 -3.39
C PHE A 11 -0.86 -30.41 -4.86
N VAL A 12 -1.90 -31.08 -5.35
CA VAL A 12 -2.39 -30.93 -6.73
C VAL A 12 -3.89 -30.63 -6.63
N GLY A 13 -4.30 -29.45 -7.11
CA GLY A 13 -5.65 -28.93 -6.88
C GLY A 13 -5.68 -27.93 -5.74
N ASP A 14 -6.50 -28.18 -4.71
CA ASP A 14 -6.58 -27.33 -3.52
C ASP A 14 -5.29 -27.43 -2.66
N ALA A 15 -4.64 -26.29 -2.45
CA ALA A 15 -3.42 -26.15 -1.66
C ALA A 15 -3.61 -25.28 -0.41
N SER A 16 -4.86 -25.07 0.02
CA SER A 16 -5.22 -24.25 1.19
C SER A 16 -4.46 -24.64 2.46
N GLN A 17 -4.22 -25.94 2.68
CA GLN A 17 -3.49 -26.44 3.84
C GLN A 17 -1.96 -26.30 3.76
N TYR A 18 -1.40 -25.94 2.60
CA TYR A 18 0.05 -25.85 2.40
C TYR A 18 0.72 -24.89 3.39
N ALA A 19 0.10 -23.74 3.65
CA ALA A 19 0.66 -22.72 4.54
C ALA A 19 0.75 -23.21 5.99
N ALA A 20 -0.21 -24.02 6.45
CA ALA A 20 -0.25 -24.59 7.80
C ALA A 20 0.66 -25.81 7.95
N LEU A 21 0.83 -26.61 6.89
CA LEU A 21 1.63 -27.84 6.92
C LEU A 21 3.12 -27.59 6.63
N ARG A 22 3.48 -26.52 5.92
CA ARG A 22 4.89 -26.21 5.61
C ARG A 22 5.78 -26.10 6.86
N PRO A 23 5.37 -25.44 7.96
CA PRO A 23 6.13 -25.43 9.21
C PRO A 23 6.25 -26.80 9.90
N MET A 24 5.40 -27.76 9.53
CA MET A 24 5.31 -29.10 10.13
C MET A 24 6.23 -30.14 9.48
N LEU A 25 6.99 -29.76 8.44
CA LEU A 25 7.95 -30.67 7.82
C LEU A 25 8.95 -31.22 8.86
N GLY A 26 9.06 -32.54 8.92
CA GLY A 26 9.87 -33.28 9.89
C GLY A 26 9.22 -33.44 11.27
N ARG A 27 7.94 -33.11 11.45
CA ARG A 27 7.22 -33.19 12.74
C ARG A 27 6.01 -34.09 12.69
N ASP A 28 5.59 -34.56 13.85
CA ASP A 28 4.32 -35.27 14.00
C ASP A 28 3.12 -34.33 13.81
N LEU A 29 2.18 -34.76 12.98
CA LEU A 29 0.90 -34.10 12.78
C LEU A 29 -0.01 -34.38 13.99
N PRO A 30 -0.66 -33.35 14.54
CA PRO A 30 -1.66 -33.56 15.59
C PRO A 30 -2.88 -34.28 15.02
N GLY A 31 -3.39 -35.28 15.74
CA GLY A 31 -4.59 -36.04 15.34
C GLY A 31 -4.31 -37.10 14.28
N ASP A 32 -5.34 -37.46 13.51
CA ASP A 32 -5.25 -38.45 12.44
C ASP A 32 -4.62 -37.81 11.18
N PRO A 33 -3.46 -38.28 10.70
CA PRO A 33 -2.85 -37.80 9.46
C PRO A 33 -3.78 -37.83 8.25
N GLY A 34 -4.73 -38.78 8.21
CA GLY A 34 -5.75 -38.88 7.18
C GLY A 34 -6.65 -37.64 7.08
N ALA A 35 -6.88 -36.95 8.21
CA ALA A 35 -7.72 -35.76 8.25
C ALA A 35 -7.14 -34.57 7.45
N PHE A 36 -5.82 -34.55 7.22
CA PHE A 36 -5.15 -33.52 6.40
C PHE A 36 -5.18 -33.83 4.89
N LEU A 37 -5.67 -35.01 4.50
CA LEU A 37 -5.80 -35.43 3.10
C LEU A 37 -7.26 -35.37 2.60
N LEU A 38 -8.21 -35.17 3.51
CA LEU A 38 -9.64 -35.18 3.21
C LEU A 38 -10.10 -33.85 2.57
N PRO A 39 -11.06 -33.89 1.63
CA PRO A 39 -11.66 -32.69 1.07
C PRO A 39 -12.31 -31.80 2.13
N PRO A 40 -12.30 -30.46 1.96
CA PRO A 40 -12.99 -29.54 2.84
C PRO A 40 -14.46 -29.97 3.05
N GLY A 41 -14.87 -30.16 4.30
CA GLY A 41 -16.24 -30.54 4.68
C GLY A 41 -16.49 -32.02 4.98
N SER A 42 -15.51 -32.91 4.79
CA SER A 42 -15.62 -34.35 5.13
C SER A 42 -15.01 -34.75 6.50
N GLY A 43 -14.50 -33.75 7.22
CA GLY A 43 -13.91 -33.82 8.55
C GLY A 43 -12.98 -32.61 8.75
N SER A 44 -12.98 -31.95 9.90
CA SER A 44 -12.06 -30.83 10.14
C SER A 44 -10.69 -31.37 10.54
N ALA A 45 -9.68 -31.13 9.71
CA ALA A 45 -8.28 -31.26 10.13
C ALA A 45 -8.08 -30.46 11.43
N PRO A 46 -7.38 -31.00 12.44
CA PRO A 46 -7.04 -30.24 13.65
C PRO A 46 -6.35 -28.92 13.30
N ASP A 47 -6.70 -27.85 14.00
CA ASP A 47 -6.03 -26.55 13.82
C ASP A 47 -4.55 -26.69 14.21
N ILE A 48 -3.68 -26.64 13.20
CA ILE A 48 -2.24 -26.72 13.42
C ILE A 48 -1.74 -25.30 13.70
N GLY A 49 -1.74 -24.94 14.97
CA GLY A 49 -1.11 -23.70 15.42
C GLY A 49 0.35 -23.60 14.95
N LEU A 50 0.85 -22.38 14.78
CA LEU A 50 2.23 -22.15 14.35
C LEU A 50 3.23 -22.74 15.37
N PRO A 51 4.17 -23.63 14.98
CA PRO A 51 5.14 -24.22 15.91
C PRO A 51 6.09 -23.18 16.50
N ASP A 52 6.59 -23.42 17.71
CA ASP A 52 7.37 -22.44 18.47
C ASP A 52 8.71 -22.03 17.83
N ASP A 53 9.37 -22.91 17.11
CA ASP A 53 10.60 -22.65 16.36
C ASP A 53 10.34 -22.13 14.94
N ALA A 54 9.08 -21.98 14.51
CA ALA A 54 8.77 -21.40 13.20
C ALA A 54 9.27 -19.94 13.14
N ALA A 55 10.08 -19.65 12.12
CA ALA A 55 10.65 -18.32 11.93
C ALA A 55 9.57 -17.29 11.60
N VAL A 56 9.41 -16.29 12.47
CA VAL A 56 8.47 -15.17 12.29
C VAL A 56 9.18 -13.93 11.80
N CYS A 57 10.34 -13.59 12.36
CA CYS A 57 11.11 -12.40 11.99
C CYS A 57 12.50 -12.78 11.46
N SER A 58 12.68 -12.79 10.14
CA SER A 58 13.96 -13.14 9.52
C SER A 58 15.09 -12.14 9.84
N CYS A 59 14.78 -10.83 9.94
CA CYS A 59 15.81 -9.81 10.19
C CYS A 59 16.47 -9.90 11.57
N ASN A 60 15.73 -10.39 12.57
CA ASN A 60 16.20 -10.48 13.96
C ASN A 60 16.18 -11.92 14.48
N ASN A 61 15.97 -12.89 13.58
CA ASN A 61 15.91 -14.33 13.86
C ASN A 61 14.97 -14.69 15.04
N VAL A 62 13.75 -14.16 15.05
CA VAL A 62 12.76 -14.41 16.11
C VAL A 62 11.77 -15.47 15.67
N ALA A 63 11.58 -16.49 16.50
CA ALA A 63 10.63 -17.57 16.28
C ALA A 63 9.27 -17.32 16.97
N ALA A 64 8.24 -18.07 16.59
CA ALA A 64 6.89 -17.90 17.11
C ALA A 64 6.81 -18.09 18.64
N GLY A 65 7.51 -19.09 19.16
CA GLY A 65 7.58 -19.42 20.59
C GLY A 65 8.24 -18.32 21.41
N THR A 66 9.23 -17.62 20.85
CA THR A 66 9.81 -16.43 21.50
C THR A 66 8.76 -15.33 21.67
N ILE A 67 7.84 -15.19 20.71
CA ILE A 67 6.74 -14.21 20.79
C ILE A 67 5.69 -14.70 21.79
N ARG A 68 5.33 -15.99 21.79
CA ARG A 68 4.40 -16.55 22.80
C ARG A 68 4.96 -16.36 24.21
N ALA A 69 6.22 -16.71 24.46
CA ALA A 69 6.91 -16.51 25.74
C ALA A 69 6.93 -15.04 26.16
N ALA A 70 7.07 -14.09 25.23
CA ALA A 70 6.96 -12.67 25.55
C ALA A 70 5.60 -12.31 26.18
N VAL A 71 4.52 -12.94 25.73
CA VAL A 71 3.17 -12.74 26.29
C VAL A 71 2.99 -13.50 27.60
N THR A 72 3.31 -14.80 27.61
CA THR A 72 2.99 -15.71 28.71
C THR A 72 3.96 -15.60 29.89
N GLU A 73 5.26 -15.41 29.63
CA GLU A 73 6.32 -15.39 30.65
C GLU A 73 6.76 -13.96 31.01
N HIS A 74 6.72 -13.05 30.03
CA HIS A 74 7.16 -11.65 30.22
C HIS A 74 6.01 -10.64 30.30
N GLY A 75 4.74 -11.10 30.25
CA GLY A 75 3.56 -10.26 30.47
C GLY A 75 3.36 -9.17 29.41
N CYS A 76 3.88 -9.35 28.20
CA CYS A 76 3.69 -8.37 27.11
C CYS A 76 2.22 -8.36 26.65
N THR A 77 1.53 -7.23 26.80
CA THR A 77 0.12 -7.07 26.42
C THR A 77 -0.10 -6.22 25.17
N ASP A 78 0.96 -5.67 24.60
CA ASP A 78 0.91 -4.88 23.37
C ASP A 78 2.11 -5.14 22.46
N LEU A 79 2.01 -4.67 21.22
CA LEU A 79 3.05 -4.88 20.21
C LEU A 79 4.35 -4.15 20.56
N ALA A 80 4.31 -3.02 21.27
CA ALA A 80 5.50 -2.27 21.65
C ALA A 80 6.33 -3.03 22.71
N ALA A 81 5.65 -3.64 23.68
CA ALA A 81 6.24 -4.52 24.67
C ALA A 81 6.86 -5.75 24.00
N VAL A 82 6.15 -6.41 23.07
CA VAL A 82 6.70 -7.55 22.32
C VAL A 82 7.92 -7.16 21.49
N LYS A 83 7.90 -6.00 20.81
CA LYS A 83 9.05 -5.47 20.05
C LYS A 83 10.25 -5.22 20.95
N THR A 84 10.02 -4.65 22.14
CA THR A 84 11.08 -4.38 23.12
C THR A 84 11.66 -5.67 23.68
N CYS A 85 10.80 -6.64 24.01
CA CYS A 85 11.19 -7.94 24.57
C CYS A 85 11.94 -8.81 23.55
N THR A 86 11.41 -8.94 22.33
CA THR A 86 11.89 -9.93 21.34
C THR A 86 12.73 -9.36 20.21
N LYS A 87 12.73 -8.04 20.02
CA LYS A 87 13.23 -7.34 18.82
C LYS A 87 12.51 -7.71 17.52
N ALA A 88 11.40 -8.48 17.53
CA ALA A 88 10.67 -8.78 16.30
C ALA A 88 10.16 -7.49 15.63
N GLY A 89 10.40 -7.33 14.32
CA GLY A 89 9.86 -6.19 13.56
C GLY A 89 10.45 -4.81 13.88
N THR A 90 11.62 -4.74 14.54
CA THR A 90 12.36 -3.48 14.78
C THR A 90 13.22 -3.04 13.60
N SER A 91 13.56 -3.94 12.66
CA SER A 91 14.44 -3.64 11.52
C SER A 91 13.66 -3.22 10.27
N CYS A 92 12.91 -4.13 9.65
CA CYS A 92 12.12 -3.84 8.44
C CYS A 92 10.60 -3.79 8.69
N GLY A 93 10.13 -4.27 9.85
CA GLY A 93 8.72 -4.28 10.24
C GLY A 93 7.81 -5.28 9.49
N SER A 94 8.33 -6.08 8.55
CA SER A 94 7.50 -6.93 7.68
C SER A 94 6.73 -8.04 8.41
N CYS A 95 7.25 -8.52 9.54
CA CYS A 95 6.66 -9.57 10.34
C CYS A 95 5.60 -9.08 11.35
N LEU A 96 5.47 -7.76 11.56
CA LEU A 96 4.60 -7.18 12.60
C LEU A 96 3.14 -7.68 12.54
N PRO A 97 2.51 -7.90 11.36
CA PRO A 97 1.17 -8.48 11.32
C PRO A 97 1.08 -9.87 11.96
N LEU A 98 2.06 -10.75 11.68
CA LEU A 98 2.11 -12.10 12.26
C LEU A 98 2.41 -12.05 13.76
N VAL A 99 3.29 -11.13 14.19
CA VAL A 99 3.56 -10.89 15.62
C VAL A 99 2.27 -10.44 16.33
N LYS A 100 1.51 -9.50 15.76
CA LYS A 100 0.23 -9.03 16.33
C LYS A 100 -0.79 -10.17 16.42
N LYS A 101 -0.86 -11.04 15.42
CA LYS A 101 -1.73 -12.22 15.42
C LYS A 101 -1.40 -13.16 16.59
N ILE A 102 -0.13 -13.57 16.72
CA ILE A 102 0.32 -14.46 17.82
C ILE A 102 0.04 -13.80 19.19
N LEU A 103 0.36 -12.51 19.33
CA LEU A 103 0.05 -11.75 20.55
C LEU A 103 -1.45 -11.80 20.89
N THR A 104 -2.31 -11.52 19.91
CA THR A 104 -3.76 -11.48 20.10
C THR A 104 -4.32 -12.86 20.48
N GLU A 105 -3.83 -13.92 19.83
CA GLU A 105 -4.20 -15.30 20.15
C GLU A 105 -3.83 -15.66 21.59
N GLU A 106 -2.61 -15.35 22.02
CA GLU A 106 -2.14 -15.67 23.37
C GLU A 106 -2.84 -14.83 24.45
N LEU A 107 -3.10 -13.54 24.20
CA LEU A 107 -3.90 -12.71 25.12
C LEU A 107 -5.33 -13.23 25.26
N THR A 108 -5.94 -13.66 24.16
CA THR A 108 -7.29 -14.26 24.16
C THR A 108 -7.30 -15.55 24.97
N LYS A 109 -6.30 -16.43 24.81
CA LYS A 109 -6.15 -17.66 25.61
C LYS A 109 -5.97 -17.38 27.10
N ALA A 110 -5.28 -16.29 27.43
CA ALA A 110 -5.10 -15.83 28.81
C ALA A 110 -6.36 -15.15 29.40
N GLY A 111 -7.45 -15.05 28.65
CA GLY A 111 -8.69 -14.38 29.07
C GLY A 111 -8.58 -12.85 29.09
N ILE A 112 -7.53 -12.28 28.50
CA ILE A 112 -7.32 -10.83 28.42
C ILE A 112 -8.09 -10.32 27.19
N THR A 113 -9.05 -9.43 27.41
CA THR A 113 -9.81 -8.81 26.32
C THR A 113 -8.89 -7.91 25.50
N VAL A 114 -8.73 -8.21 24.22
CA VAL A 114 -7.97 -7.39 23.29
C VAL A 114 -8.86 -6.27 22.78
N SER A 115 -8.46 -5.02 23.06
CA SER A 115 -9.20 -3.85 22.62
C SER A 115 -9.16 -3.71 21.09
N THR A 116 -10.30 -3.37 20.49
CA THR A 116 -10.43 -3.00 19.07
C THR A 116 -10.29 -1.50 18.84
N ALA A 117 -10.02 -0.72 19.90
CA ALA A 117 -9.81 0.71 19.83
C ALA A 117 -8.66 1.07 18.87
N LEU A 118 -8.83 2.14 18.11
CA LEU A 118 -7.83 2.61 17.17
C LEU A 118 -6.57 3.10 17.90
N CYS A 119 -6.75 3.89 18.96
CA CYS A 119 -5.69 4.35 19.87
C CYS A 119 -6.32 4.94 21.15
N GLU A 120 -5.49 5.45 22.05
CA GLU A 120 -5.93 6.16 23.27
C GLU A 120 -6.90 7.33 23.01
N HIS A 121 -6.91 7.91 21.81
CA HIS A 121 -7.81 9.00 21.45
C HIS A 121 -9.20 8.51 21.04
N PHE A 122 -9.33 7.28 20.52
CA PHE A 122 -10.57 6.77 19.92
C PHE A 122 -10.82 5.31 20.34
N ALA A 123 -11.88 5.07 21.12
CA ALA A 123 -12.33 3.73 21.50
C ALA A 123 -12.85 2.89 20.32
N LEU A 124 -13.17 3.55 19.21
CA LEU A 124 -13.70 2.93 18.00
C LEU A 124 -12.58 2.30 17.18
N SER A 125 -12.88 1.18 16.51
CA SER A 125 -12.03 0.64 15.46
C SER A 125 -12.02 1.55 14.23
N ARG A 126 -11.10 1.32 13.29
CA ARG A 126 -11.04 2.10 12.04
C ARG A 126 -12.33 2.00 11.21
N ALA A 127 -12.93 0.82 11.12
CA ALA A 127 -14.20 0.60 10.41
C ALA A 127 -15.37 1.33 11.10
N GLN A 128 -15.47 1.22 12.43
CA GLN A 128 -16.47 1.95 13.20
C GLN A 128 -16.29 3.47 13.06
N LEU A 129 -15.04 3.95 13.05
CA LEU A 129 -14.73 5.37 12.85
C LEU A 129 -15.17 5.84 11.44
N TYR A 130 -14.98 5.02 10.41
CA TYR A 130 -15.49 5.31 9.07
C TYR A 130 -17.00 5.49 9.08
N ASP A 131 -17.74 4.57 9.71
CA ASP A 131 -19.19 4.63 9.77
C ASP A 131 -19.73 5.84 10.53
N VAL A 132 -19.17 6.16 11.71
CA VAL A 132 -19.66 7.32 12.48
C VAL A 132 -19.37 8.65 11.80
N ILE A 133 -18.22 8.78 11.11
CA ILE A 133 -17.87 9.97 10.31
C ILE A 133 -18.86 10.12 9.15
N ARG A 134 -19.16 9.02 8.46
CA ARG A 134 -20.10 8.98 7.33
C ARG A 134 -21.51 9.34 7.76
N VAL A 135 -22.04 8.68 8.79
CA VAL A 135 -23.42 8.89 9.27
C VAL A 135 -23.60 10.31 9.84
N SER A 136 -22.61 10.79 10.58
CA SER A 136 -22.66 12.14 11.19
C SER A 136 -22.22 13.25 10.23
N ARG A 137 -21.77 12.89 9.02
CA ARG A 137 -21.27 13.80 7.96
C ARG A 137 -20.17 14.75 8.44
N LEU A 138 -19.26 14.26 9.26
CA LEU A 138 -18.14 15.05 9.78
C LEU A 138 -17.11 15.29 8.67
N ARG A 139 -16.59 16.52 8.56
CA ARG A 139 -15.73 16.95 7.45
C ARG A 139 -14.30 17.33 7.87
N SER A 140 -14.06 17.41 9.18
CA SER A 140 -12.80 17.86 9.78
C SER A 140 -12.37 16.94 10.92
N PHE A 141 -11.08 16.72 11.12
CA PHE A 141 -10.51 16.03 12.28
C PHE A 141 -10.95 16.67 13.58
N SER A 142 -11.04 18.00 13.65
CA SER A 142 -11.55 18.70 14.83
C SER A 142 -12.99 18.29 15.17
N GLU A 143 -13.88 18.17 14.17
CA GLU A 143 -15.24 17.65 14.38
C GLU A 143 -15.24 16.18 14.83
N VAL A 144 -14.43 15.34 14.21
CA VAL A 144 -14.30 13.91 14.57
C VAL A 144 -13.85 13.75 16.02
N LEU A 145 -12.85 14.53 16.42
CA LEU A 145 -12.28 14.49 17.75
C LEU A 145 -13.25 15.04 18.80
N ALA A 146 -13.99 16.11 18.48
CA ALA A 146 -15.01 16.65 19.37
C ALA A 146 -16.18 15.67 19.58
N ALA A 147 -16.59 14.96 18.52
CA ALA A 147 -17.71 14.04 18.57
C ALA A 147 -17.38 12.67 19.20
N HIS A 148 -16.17 12.14 18.93
CA HIS A 148 -15.82 10.75 19.24
C HIS A 148 -14.47 10.57 19.97
N GLY A 149 -13.77 11.65 20.29
CA GLY A 149 -12.52 11.61 21.05
C GLY A 149 -12.73 11.31 22.53
N GLN A 150 -11.78 10.60 23.15
CA GLN A 150 -11.81 10.33 24.59
C GLN A 150 -11.41 11.57 25.41
N ALA A 151 -12.22 11.89 26.43
CA ALA A 151 -11.92 12.95 27.38
C ALA A 151 -10.80 12.56 28.35
N GLY A 152 -9.96 13.52 28.74
CA GLY A 152 -8.95 13.33 29.80
C GLY A 152 -7.58 12.77 29.36
N VAL A 153 -7.36 12.57 28.06
CA VAL A 153 -6.04 12.17 27.51
C VAL A 153 -5.14 13.40 27.31
N VAL A 154 -3.88 13.34 27.72
CA VAL A 154 -2.90 14.43 27.49
C VAL A 154 -2.67 14.56 25.99
N GLY A 155 -2.96 15.74 25.41
CA GLY A 155 -2.92 15.92 23.95
C GLY A 155 -4.20 15.49 23.22
N ALA A 156 -5.30 15.24 23.94
CA ALA A 156 -6.61 14.87 23.40
C ALA A 156 -7.13 15.79 22.28
N THR A 157 -6.64 17.02 22.18
CA THR A 157 -7.03 18.00 21.14
C THR A 157 -6.17 17.96 19.88
N ARG A 158 -5.05 17.22 19.87
CA ARG A 158 -4.11 17.16 18.74
C ARG A 158 -4.11 15.81 18.03
N GLY A 159 -4.45 14.72 18.73
CA GLY A 159 -4.29 13.36 18.21
C GLY A 159 -2.83 12.90 18.11
N CYS A 160 -2.63 11.66 17.68
CA CYS A 160 -1.31 11.03 17.52
C CYS A 160 -1.01 10.59 16.08
N ASP A 161 0.17 10.02 15.87
CA ASP A 161 0.66 9.41 14.62
C ASP A 161 -0.17 8.19 14.15
N ILE A 162 -1.11 7.72 14.98
CA ILE A 162 -2.06 6.66 14.64
C ILE A 162 -3.36 7.23 14.07
N CYS A 163 -4.07 8.07 14.82
CA CYS A 163 -5.41 8.49 14.44
C CYS A 163 -5.42 9.56 13.36
N LYS A 164 -4.42 10.45 13.33
CA LYS A 164 -4.30 11.49 12.31
C LYS A 164 -4.32 10.95 10.87
N PRO A 165 -3.41 10.04 10.46
CA PRO A 165 -3.42 9.53 9.09
C PRO A 165 -4.64 8.65 8.80
N VAL A 166 -5.20 7.98 9.82
CA VAL A 166 -6.44 7.20 9.64
C VAL A 166 -7.63 8.10 9.34
N VAL A 167 -7.83 9.17 10.12
CA VAL A 167 -8.92 10.11 9.87
C VAL A 167 -8.68 10.87 8.56
N ALA A 168 -7.44 11.24 8.23
CA ALA A 168 -7.11 11.82 6.92
C ALA A 168 -7.52 10.90 5.76
N SER A 169 -7.20 9.60 5.86
CA SER A 169 -7.59 8.60 4.87
C SER A 169 -9.12 8.48 4.76
N ILE A 170 -9.85 8.41 5.88
CA ILE A 170 -11.32 8.35 5.86
C ILE A 170 -11.92 9.61 5.23
N LEU A 171 -11.46 10.79 5.64
CA LEU A 171 -11.94 12.08 5.13
C LEU A 171 -11.60 12.28 3.65
N SER A 172 -10.52 11.68 3.15
CA SER A 172 -10.21 11.74 1.71
C SER A 172 -11.25 11.05 0.84
N THR A 173 -11.98 10.07 1.39
CA THR A 173 -13.11 9.41 0.72
C THR A 173 -14.43 10.14 0.98
N LEU A 174 -14.70 10.55 2.23
CA LEU A 174 -16.02 11.06 2.63
C LEU A 174 -16.19 12.59 2.48
N ALA A 175 -15.10 13.33 2.40
CA ALA A 175 -15.09 14.77 2.19
C ALA A 175 -13.84 15.15 1.38
N PRO A 176 -13.78 14.87 0.07
CA PRO A 176 -12.60 15.14 -0.75
C PRO A 176 -12.17 16.61 -0.65
N ALA A 177 -10.87 16.83 -0.44
CA ALA A 177 -10.20 18.13 -0.46
C ALA A 177 -8.70 17.89 -0.61
N HIS A 178 -7.96 18.93 -0.99
CA HIS A 178 -6.52 18.81 -1.19
C HIS A 178 -5.82 18.48 0.14
N VAL A 179 -4.79 17.63 0.10
CA VAL A 179 -4.11 17.12 1.31
C VAL A 179 -3.45 18.20 2.15
N LEU A 180 -3.10 19.33 1.52
CA LEU A 180 -2.49 20.48 2.19
C LEU A 180 -3.50 21.52 2.70
N ASP A 181 -4.80 21.32 2.52
CA ASP A 181 -5.82 22.31 2.91
C ASP A 181 -6.09 22.30 4.42
N GLY A 182 -6.05 23.49 5.02
CA GLY A 182 -6.37 23.71 6.43
C GLY A 182 -5.68 22.72 7.38
N GLU A 183 -6.46 22.12 8.28
CA GLU A 183 -5.94 21.15 9.24
C GLU A 183 -5.51 19.81 8.62
N ARG A 184 -5.95 19.46 7.40
CA ARG A 184 -5.60 18.19 6.73
C ARG A 184 -4.11 18.03 6.55
N SER A 185 -3.42 19.14 6.30
CA SER A 185 -1.97 19.15 6.13
C SER A 185 -1.22 18.60 7.34
N THR A 186 -1.76 18.78 8.54
CA THR A 186 -1.16 18.34 9.81
C THR A 186 -1.52 16.90 10.19
N LEU A 187 -2.42 16.28 9.42
CA LEU A 187 -2.87 14.90 9.61
C LEU A 187 -2.08 13.90 8.76
N GLN A 188 -1.46 14.38 7.69
CA GLN A 188 -0.74 13.54 6.74
C GLN A 188 0.49 12.90 7.37
N ASP A 189 0.84 11.71 6.89
CA ASP A 189 2.17 11.17 7.13
C ASP A 189 3.23 11.98 6.34
N THR A 190 4.51 11.71 6.60
CA THR A 190 5.62 12.46 5.99
C THR A 190 5.56 12.49 4.46
N ASN A 191 5.07 11.41 3.84
CA ASN A 191 5.06 11.24 2.40
C ASN A 191 3.91 12.02 1.74
N ASP A 192 2.70 11.93 2.29
CA ASP A 192 1.56 12.73 1.83
C ASP A 192 1.74 14.23 2.18
N HIS A 193 2.47 14.56 3.26
CA HIS A 193 2.74 15.95 3.65
C HIS A 193 3.64 16.70 2.65
N VAL A 194 4.58 16.00 2.02
CA VAL A 194 5.51 16.57 1.00
C VAL A 194 5.13 16.11 -0.42
N MET A 195 4.07 15.30 -0.56
CA MET A 195 3.62 14.74 -1.83
C MET A 195 4.76 14.10 -2.64
N ALA A 196 5.69 13.45 -1.93
CA ALA A 196 6.88 12.82 -2.47
C ALA A 196 7.39 11.74 -1.49
N ASN A 197 8.12 10.73 -1.99
CA ASN A 197 8.64 9.67 -1.12
C ASN A 197 9.94 10.11 -0.44
N LEU A 198 9.96 10.19 0.89
CA LEU A 198 11.18 10.43 1.65
C LEU A 198 12.18 9.27 1.49
N GLN A 199 13.44 9.62 1.20
CA GLN A 199 14.56 8.69 1.05
C GLN A 199 15.45 8.66 2.29
N LYS A 200 16.35 7.67 2.35
CA LYS A 200 17.21 7.41 3.53
C LYS A 200 18.09 8.61 3.90
N ASP A 201 18.52 9.39 2.92
CA ASP A 201 19.39 10.56 3.09
C ASP A 201 18.61 11.88 3.32
N GLY A 202 17.28 11.83 3.41
CA GLY A 202 16.44 13.03 3.55
C GLY A 202 16.01 13.66 2.22
N SER A 203 16.48 13.14 1.08
CA SER A 203 15.99 13.53 -0.25
C SER A 203 14.63 12.89 -0.57
N TYR A 204 14.09 13.19 -1.75
CA TYR A 204 12.78 12.75 -2.19
C TYR A 204 12.86 12.02 -3.53
N SER A 205 11.86 11.17 -3.80
CA SER A 205 11.63 10.61 -5.13
C SER A 205 10.37 11.15 -5.80
N VAL A 206 10.46 11.33 -7.11
CA VAL A 206 9.45 11.87 -8.01
C VAL A 206 9.09 10.80 -9.03
N VAL A 207 7.80 10.48 -9.11
CA VAL A 207 7.29 9.46 -10.03
C VAL A 207 6.09 10.06 -10.76
N PRO A 208 6.22 10.49 -12.03
CA PRO A 208 5.06 10.90 -12.82
C PRO A 208 4.16 9.68 -13.12
N ARG A 209 2.87 9.92 -13.37
CA ARG A 209 1.99 8.87 -13.90
C ARG A 209 2.34 8.53 -15.34
N ILE A 210 2.23 7.23 -15.63
CA ILE A 210 2.35 6.69 -16.98
C ILE A 210 1.22 5.65 -17.11
N PRO A 211 -0.01 6.09 -17.42
CA PRO A 211 -1.19 5.22 -17.46
C PRO A 211 -0.99 4.05 -18.40
N GLY A 212 -1.28 2.84 -17.93
CA GLY A 212 -1.07 1.61 -18.70
C GLY A 212 0.40 1.31 -19.06
N GLY A 213 1.36 2.12 -18.61
CA GLY A 213 2.75 2.07 -19.04
C GLY A 213 3.03 2.73 -20.40
N GLU A 214 2.09 3.49 -20.95
CA GLU A 214 2.26 4.21 -22.22
C GLU A 214 2.85 5.60 -22.04
N VAL A 215 3.96 5.87 -22.74
CA VAL A 215 4.65 7.15 -22.72
C VAL A 215 5.12 7.50 -24.14
N THR A 216 4.90 8.76 -24.55
CA THR A 216 5.36 9.24 -25.86
C THR A 216 6.88 9.42 -25.88
N PRO A 217 7.52 9.40 -27.06
CA PRO A 217 8.93 9.76 -27.18
C PRO A 217 9.26 11.13 -26.57
N GLU A 218 8.41 12.14 -26.77
CA GLU A 218 8.56 13.48 -26.21
C GLU A 218 8.45 13.47 -24.68
N GLY A 219 7.51 12.71 -24.12
CA GLY A 219 7.37 12.52 -22.69
C GLY A 219 8.58 11.82 -22.06
N LEU A 220 9.15 10.82 -22.76
CA LEU A 220 10.40 10.17 -22.34
C LEU A 220 11.57 11.14 -22.35
N VAL A 221 11.68 11.99 -23.37
CA VAL A 221 12.69 13.05 -23.44
C VAL A 221 12.52 14.02 -22.27
N ALA A 222 11.30 14.50 -22.00
CA ALA A 222 11.03 15.42 -20.90
C ALA A 222 11.44 14.84 -19.53
N ILE A 223 11.10 13.58 -19.24
CA ILE A 223 11.56 12.88 -18.03
C ILE A 223 13.09 12.82 -17.98
N GLY A 224 13.72 12.47 -19.10
CA GLY A 224 15.19 12.39 -19.21
C GLY A 224 15.88 13.73 -18.96
N GLU A 225 15.34 14.82 -19.50
CA GLU A 225 15.86 16.18 -19.29
C GLU A 225 15.71 16.64 -17.84
N VAL A 226 14.54 16.42 -17.24
CA VAL A 226 14.33 16.68 -15.81
C VAL A 226 15.32 15.90 -14.97
N ALA A 227 15.46 14.58 -15.19
CA ALA A 227 16.41 13.78 -14.44
C ALA A 227 17.87 14.26 -14.61
N ARG A 228 18.27 14.63 -15.83
CA ARG A 228 19.61 15.16 -16.13
C ARG A 228 19.86 16.47 -15.40
N ASP A 229 18.96 17.44 -15.55
CA ASP A 229 19.15 18.82 -15.10
C ASP A 229 19.14 18.91 -13.56
N PHE A 230 18.38 18.04 -12.89
CA PHE A 230 18.34 17.97 -11.43
C PHE A 230 19.33 16.95 -10.83
N GLY A 231 20.07 16.21 -11.66
CA GLY A 231 21.03 15.20 -11.22
C GLY A 231 20.37 14.05 -10.45
N LEU A 232 19.25 13.54 -10.96
CA LEU A 232 18.44 12.50 -10.31
C LEU A 232 18.87 11.10 -10.75
N TYR A 233 18.86 10.15 -9.82
CA TYR A 233 18.98 8.72 -10.15
C TYR A 233 17.67 8.23 -10.76
N THR A 234 17.73 7.49 -11.85
CA THR A 234 16.56 7.00 -12.60
C THR A 234 16.44 5.48 -12.55
N LYS A 235 15.21 5.00 -12.39
CA LYS A 235 14.90 3.56 -12.36
C LYS A 235 13.55 3.23 -12.98
N ILE A 236 13.55 2.30 -13.93
CA ILE A 236 12.31 1.64 -14.40
C ILE A 236 11.79 0.73 -13.28
N THR A 237 10.51 0.89 -12.95
CA THR A 237 9.84 0.18 -11.86
C THR A 237 8.99 -0.99 -12.39
N GLY A 238 8.67 -1.95 -11.52
CA GLY A 238 7.74 -3.03 -11.84
C GLY A 238 6.29 -2.59 -12.09
N ALA A 239 6.00 -1.29 -11.97
CA ALA A 239 4.72 -0.67 -12.26
C ALA A 239 4.65 -0.03 -13.66
N GLN A 240 5.64 -0.30 -14.53
CA GLN A 240 5.78 0.33 -15.85
C GLN A 240 5.92 1.86 -15.78
N ARG A 241 6.60 2.35 -14.74
CA ARG A 241 6.89 3.77 -14.53
C ARG A 241 8.38 4.03 -14.36
N ILE A 242 8.79 5.28 -14.54
CA ILE A 242 10.16 5.75 -14.27
C ILE A 242 10.16 6.52 -12.95
N ASP A 243 11.00 6.11 -12.02
CA ASP A 243 11.18 6.75 -10.71
C ASP A 243 12.50 7.54 -10.72
N MET A 244 12.45 8.79 -10.22
CA MET A 244 13.56 9.72 -10.16
C MET A 244 13.88 10.04 -8.70
N PHE A 245 15.10 9.77 -8.23
CA PHE A 245 15.51 9.85 -6.82
C PHE A 245 16.58 10.91 -6.60
N GLY A 246 16.64 11.44 -5.38
CA GLY A 246 17.65 12.44 -4.99
C GLY A 246 17.17 13.88 -5.13
N ALA A 247 15.88 14.10 -5.35
CA ALA A 247 15.32 15.44 -5.43
C ALA A 247 15.35 16.09 -4.04
N ARG A 248 15.85 17.31 -3.95
CA ARG A 248 15.73 18.11 -2.72
C ARG A 248 14.31 18.67 -2.60
N ILE A 249 13.89 18.97 -1.38
CA ILE A 249 12.54 19.53 -1.13
C ILE A 249 12.31 20.85 -1.91
N ASP A 250 13.33 21.71 -2.00
CA ASP A 250 13.28 22.99 -2.72
C ASP A 250 13.22 22.82 -4.25
N GLN A 251 13.61 21.66 -4.77
CA GLN A 251 13.56 21.37 -6.21
C GLN A 251 12.20 20.80 -6.66
N LEU A 252 11.42 20.24 -5.73
CA LEU A 252 10.16 19.57 -6.08
C LEU A 252 9.21 20.46 -6.89
N PRO A 253 8.97 21.74 -6.54
CA PRO A 253 8.08 22.58 -7.33
C PRO A 253 8.54 22.77 -8.78
N GLU A 254 9.84 22.97 -9.03
CA GLU A 254 10.32 23.15 -10.40
C GLU A 254 10.32 21.82 -11.18
N ILE A 255 10.68 20.72 -10.53
CA ILE A 255 10.59 19.39 -11.15
C ILE A 255 9.14 19.12 -11.60
N TRP A 256 8.16 19.37 -10.72
CA TRP A 256 6.77 19.14 -11.04
C TRP A 256 6.21 20.13 -12.05
N ARG A 257 6.61 21.40 -12.03
CA ARG A 257 6.23 22.37 -13.07
C ARG A 257 6.62 21.86 -14.46
N ARG A 258 7.87 21.44 -14.65
CA ARG A 258 8.34 20.89 -15.93
C ARG A 258 7.61 19.61 -16.35
N LEU A 259 7.32 18.72 -15.40
CA LEU A 259 6.58 17.48 -15.68
C LEU A 259 5.13 17.78 -16.06
N VAL A 260 4.47 18.70 -15.35
CA VAL A 260 3.10 19.14 -15.61
C VAL A 260 2.99 19.85 -16.96
N ASP A 261 3.96 20.70 -17.30
CA ASP A 261 4.06 21.37 -18.61
C ASP A 261 4.23 20.35 -19.75
N ALA A 262 4.90 19.22 -19.47
CA ALA A 262 5.03 18.09 -20.39
C ALA A 262 3.81 17.15 -20.41
N GLY A 263 2.74 17.47 -19.67
CA GLY A 263 1.48 16.71 -19.65
C GLY A 263 1.42 15.57 -18.63
N PHE A 264 2.38 15.47 -17.71
CA PHE A 264 2.34 14.47 -16.64
C PHE A 264 1.53 14.94 -15.43
N GLU A 265 0.96 13.97 -14.71
CA GLU A 265 0.31 14.15 -13.41
C GLU A 265 1.10 13.42 -12.31
N SER A 266 0.81 13.73 -11.04
CA SER A 266 1.40 13.03 -9.91
C SER A 266 1.12 11.53 -9.93
N GLY A 267 2.19 10.73 -9.87
CA GLY A 267 2.14 9.27 -9.69
C GLY A 267 1.49 8.82 -8.39
N GLN A 268 1.40 9.71 -7.40
CA GLN A 268 0.99 9.42 -6.02
C GLN A 268 1.71 8.18 -5.45
N ALA A 269 2.95 7.95 -5.90
CA ALA A 269 3.78 6.84 -5.46
C ALA A 269 4.16 6.95 -3.97
N TYR A 270 3.86 8.08 -3.34
CA TYR A 270 4.07 8.37 -1.93
C TYR A 270 2.91 7.93 -1.04
N GLY A 271 1.67 8.15 -1.49
CA GLY A 271 0.48 7.95 -0.66
C GLY A 271 0.03 6.50 -0.52
N LYS A 272 -0.88 6.25 0.43
CA LYS A 272 -1.68 5.00 0.49
C LYS A 272 -2.87 5.12 -0.46
N SER A 273 -2.57 5.04 -1.76
CA SER A 273 -3.53 5.19 -2.85
C SER A 273 -3.29 4.18 -3.97
N LEU A 274 -4.05 4.26 -5.06
CA LEU A 274 -3.73 3.58 -6.31
C LEU A 274 -2.29 3.93 -6.74
N ARG A 275 -1.46 2.90 -6.89
CA ARG A 275 -0.07 3.07 -7.31
C ARG A 275 0.14 2.95 -8.81
N ALA A 276 -0.57 2.06 -9.48
CA ALA A 276 -0.50 1.88 -10.93
C ALA A 276 -1.54 0.84 -11.39
N VAL A 277 -1.90 0.95 -12.67
CA VAL A 277 -2.58 -0.11 -13.41
C VAL A 277 -1.61 -0.64 -14.46
N LYS A 278 -1.02 -1.81 -14.17
CA LYS A 278 -0.06 -2.47 -15.08
C LYS A 278 -0.82 -3.13 -16.22
N SER A 279 -0.40 -2.92 -17.46
CA SER A 279 -1.00 -3.56 -18.64
C SER A 279 -0.01 -4.48 -19.35
N CYS A 280 -0.50 -5.39 -20.19
CA CYS A 280 0.29 -5.88 -21.31
C CYS A 280 -0.14 -5.18 -22.60
N VAL A 281 0.59 -5.38 -23.70
CA VAL A 281 0.32 -4.71 -24.99
C VAL A 281 -0.99 -5.14 -25.70
N GLY A 282 -1.79 -6.02 -25.07
CA GLY A 282 -3.15 -6.36 -25.50
C GLY A 282 -3.28 -6.88 -26.94
N SER A 283 -4.51 -6.82 -27.46
CA SER A 283 -4.82 -7.09 -28.88
C SER A 283 -4.25 -6.04 -29.83
N THR A 284 -3.80 -4.89 -29.32
CA THR A 284 -3.18 -3.81 -30.11
C THR A 284 -1.90 -4.28 -30.80
N TRP A 285 -1.07 -5.06 -30.11
CA TRP A 285 0.22 -5.52 -30.64
C TRP A 285 0.48 -7.02 -30.47
N CYS A 286 -0.05 -7.65 -29.43
CA CYS A 286 0.23 -9.06 -29.18
C CYS A 286 -0.64 -9.93 -30.08
N ARG A 287 -0.01 -10.84 -30.85
CA ARG A 287 -0.72 -11.86 -31.65
C ARG A 287 -1.65 -12.80 -30.84
N TYR A 288 -1.57 -12.72 -29.52
CA TYR A 288 -2.35 -13.52 -28.58
C TYR A 288 -3.33 -12.69 -27.75
N GLY A 289 -3.33 -11.36 -27.92
CA GLY A 289 -4.27 -10.50 -27.22
C GLY A 289 -5.68 -10.80 -27.70
N MET A 290 -6.54 -11.18 -26.75
CA MET A 290 -7.97 -11.40 -26.97
C MET A 290 -8.72 -10.08 -26.94
N GLN A 291 -8.34 -9.16 -26.03
CA GLN A 291 -8.95 -7.84 -25.91
C GLN A 291 -7.92 -6.74 -25.65
N ASP A 292 -8.38 -5.49 -25.76
CA ASP A 292 -7.57 -4.29 -25.53
C ASP A 292 -7.35 -4.06 -24.02
N SER A 293 -6.32 -4.70 -23.49
CA SER A 293 -5.90 -4.49 -22.11
C SER A 293 -5.24 -3.14 -21.86
N VAL A 294 -4.74 -2.48 -22.90
CA VAL A 294 -4.03 -1.20 -22.75
C VAL A 294 -5.04 -0.10 -22.53
N GLY A 295 -6.04 0.03 -23.42
CA GLY A 295 -7.14 0.99 -23.27
C GLY A 295 -7.84 0.83 -21.94
N LEU A 296 -8.21 -0.40 -21.57
CA LEU A 296 -8.85 -0.66 -20.27
C LEU A 296 -7.94 -0.29 -19.09
N ALA A 297 -6.63 -0.55 -19.16
CA ALA A 297 -5.71 -0.16 -18.08
C ALA A 297 -5.60 1.36 -17.93
N VAL A 298 -5.56 2.10 -19.05
CA VAL A 298 -5.55 3.57 -19.07
C VAL A 298 -6.83 4.10 -18.45
N ASP A 299 -7.99 3.56 -18.84
CA ASP A 299 -9.30 3.97 -18.31
C ASP A 299 -9.41 3.72 -16.81
N LEU A 300 -9.02 2.53 -16.33
CA LEU A 300 -9.03 2.20 -14.91
C LEU A 300 -8.03 3.07 -14.12
N GLU A 301 -6.84 3.36 -14.66
CA GLU A 301 -5.90 4.26 -13.97
C GLU A 301 -6.44 5.68 -13.87
N ASN A 302 -7.06 6.17 -14.94
CA ASN A 302 -7.70 7.49 -14.95
C ASN A 302 -8.94 7.55 -14.06
N ARG A 303 -9.66 6.45 -13.88
CA ARG A 303 -10.83 6.38 -13.00
C ARG A 303 -10.45 6.41 -11.52
N TYR A 304 -9.38 5.70 -11.13
CA TYR A 304 -9.02 5.50 -9.72
C TYR A 304 -7.80 6.31 -9.25
N ARG A 305 -7.26 7.20 -10.09
CA ARG A 305 -6.21 8.15 -9.71
C ARG A 305 -6.67 8.99 -8.52
N GLY A 306 -5.81 9.22 -7.53
CA GLY A 306 -6.22 9.92 -6.30
C GLY A 306 -6.91 9.05 -5.26
N LEU A 307 -7.35 7.83 -5.59
CA LEU A 307 -8.12 7.01 -4.65
C LEU A 307 -7.25 6.57 -3.48
N ARG A 308 -7.42 7.23 -2.35
CA ARG A 308 -6.78 6.86 -1.07
C ARG A 308 -7.55 5.73 -0.40
N SER A 309 -6.82 4.85 0.24
CA SER A 309 -7.32 3.60 0.81
C SER A 309 -6.52 3.20 2.04
N PRO A 310 -7.01 2.23 2.86
CA PRO A 310 -6.33 1.80 4.08
C PRO A 310 -4.86 1.41 3.85
N HIS A 311 -4.57 0.87 2.67
CA HIS A 311 -3.22 0.68 2.18
C HIS A 311 -3.14 0.88 0.66
N LYS A 312 -1.93 1.05 0.11
CA LYS A 312 -1.64 1.16 -1.33
C LYS A 312 -2.29 0.02 -2.15
N LEU A 313 -2.83 0.37 -3.31
CA LEU A 313 -3.51 -0.52 -4.26
C LEU A 313 -2.72 -0.65 -5.56
N LYS A 314 -2.82 -1.81 -6.21
CA LYS A 314 -2.29 -2.05 -7.56
C LYS A 314 -3.33 -2.81 -8.36
N ILE A 315 -3.44 -2.48 -9.64
CA ILE A 315 -4.29 -3.19 -10.58
C ILE A 315 -3.41 -3.77 -11.69
N GLY A 316 -3.81 -4.91 -12.25
CA GLY A 316 -3.20 -5.47 -13.46
C GLY A 316 -4.28 -5.83 -14.47
N VAL A 317 -4.04 -5.54 -15.74
CA VAL A 317 -4.95 -5.86 -16.85
C VAL A 317 -4.17 -6.64 -17.90
N SER A 318 -4.52 -7.92 -18.08
CA SER A 318 -3.92 -8.81 -19.07
C SER A 318 -4.90 -9.06 -20.20
N GLY A 319 -4.47 -8.81 -21.44
CA GLY A 319 -5.29 -9.04 -22.63
C GLY A 319 -5.50 -10.51 -23.01
N CYS A 320 -4.98 -11.47 -22.24
CA CYS A 320 -5.30 -12.91 -22.34
C CYS A 320 -4.79 -13.67 -21.10
N ALA A 321 -5.09 -14.96 -21.02
CA ALA A 321 -4.66 -15.86 -19.94
C ALA A 321 -3.14 -16.07 -19.78
N ARG A 322 -2.30 -15.53 -20.69
CA ARG A 322 -0.83 -15.54 -20.53
C ARG A 322 -0.32 -14.57 -19.47
N GLU A 323 -1.18 -13.71 -18.94
CA GLU A 323 -0.94 -13.09 -17.64
C GLU A 323 0.28 -12.15 -17.58
N CYS A 324 0.67 -11.52 -18.69
CA CYS A 324 1.89 -10.71 -18.76
C CYS A 324 1.86 -9.47 -17.82
N ALA A 325 0.67 -9.04 -17.36
CA ALA A 325 0.53 -7.94 -16.42
C ALA A 325 0.65 -8.36 -14.94
N GLU A 326 0.82 -9.65 -14.63
CA GLU A 326 0.84 -10.19 -13.26
C GLU A 326 -0.43 -9.84 -12.47
N ALA A 327 -1.57 -9.68 -13.14
CA ALA A 327 -2.89 -9.33 -12.63
C ALA A 327 -3.33 -10.22 -11.46
N ARG A 328 -3.05 -11.53 -11.49
CA ARG A 328 -3.35 -12.42 -10.35
C ARG A 328 -2.49 -12.17 -9.11
N GLY A 329 -1.47 -11.32 -9.19
CA GLY A 329 -0.65 -10.89 -8.05
C GLY A 329 -0.97 -9.46 -7.56
N LYS A 330 -2.05 -8.84 -8.05
CA LYS A 330 -2.46 -7.47 -7.73
C LYS A 330 -3.72 -7.44 -6.87
N ASP A 331 -3.97 -6.29 -6.25
CA ASP A 331 -5.14 -6.09 -5.39
C ASP A 331 -6.44 -6.25 -6.20
N VAL A 332 -6.43 -5.83 -7.48
CA VAL A 332 -7.42 -6.16 -8.51
C VAL A 332 -6.70 -6.68 -9.77
N GLY A 333 -7.11 -7.83 -10.27
CA GLY A 333 -6.61 -8.42 -11.51
C GLY A 333 -7.70 -8.59 -12.53
N VAL A 334 -7.47 -8.13 -13.76
CA VAL A 334 -8.39 -8.26 -14.88
C VAL A 334 -7.72 -9.08 -15.98
N ILE A 335 -8.41 -10.11 -16.47
CA ILE A 335 -7.89 -10.99 -17.52
C ILE A 335 -8.95 -11.16 -18.59
N ALA A 336 -8.60 -10.85 -19.84
CA ALA A 336 -9.49 -11.02 -20.98
C ALA A 336 -9.74 -12.51 -21.28
N THR A 337 -10.98 -12.80 -21.66
CA THR A 337 -11.44 -14.06 -22.25
C THR A 337 -12.09 -13.77 -23.60
N ASP A 338 -12.47 -14.82 -24.34
CA ASP A 338 -13.23 -14.68 -25.59
C ASP A 338 -14.68 -14.18 -25.33
N ASN A 339 -15.16 -14.27 -24.09
CA ASN A 339 -16.53 -13.90 -23.69
C ASN A 339 -16.62 -12.58 -22.93
N GLY A 340 -15.49 -11.97 -22.53
CA GLY A 340 -15.48 -10.78 -21.69
C GLY A 340 -14.24 -10.70 -20.80
N TRP A 341 -14.43 -10.30 -19.55
CA TRP A 341 -13.38 -10.10 -18.58
C TRP A 341 -13.60 -10.91 -17.30
N ASN A 342 -12.55 -11.62 -16.88
CA ASN A 342 -12.50 -12.22 -15.56
C ASN A 342 -11.86 -11.23 -14.58
N VAL A 343 -12.50 -11.01 -13.44
CA VAL A 343 -12.01 -10.15 -12.37
C VAL A 343 -11.60 -10.97 -11.15
N TYR A 344 -10.40 -10.72 -10.68
CA TYR A 344 -9.77 -11.33 -9.52
C TYR A 344 -9.48 -10.24 -8.48
N VAL A 345 -9.56 -10.58 -7.19
CA VAL A 345 -9.37 -9.63 -6.08
C VAL A 345 -8.57 -10.21 -4.94
N GLY A 346 -7.96 -9.34 -4.11
CA GLY A 346 -7.25 -9.77 -2.90
C GLY A 346 -5.89 -10.41 -3.17
N GLY A 347 -5.23 -10.06 -4.28
CA GLY A 347 -3.85 -10.46 -4.54
C GLY A 347 -2.84 -9.43 -4.02
N ASN A 348 -1.63 -9.86 -3.71
CA ASN A 348 -0.53 -8.94 -3.43
C ASN A 348 0.84 -9.60 -3.61
N GLY A 349 1.82 -8.80 -4.05
CA GLY A 349 3.23 -9.08 -3.79
C GLY A 349 3.68 -8.62 -2.40
N GLY A 350 4.95 -8.86 -2.07
CA GLY A 350 5.59 -8.40 -0.83
C GLY A 350 6.06 -9.55 0.05
N PHE A 351 6.13 -9.32 1.37
CA PHE A 351 6.63 -10.29 2.35
C PHE A 351 5.84 -11.60 2.36
N ASN A 352 4.51 -11.49 2.36
CA ASN A 352 3.58 -12.61 2.24
C ASN A 352 2.83 -12.46 0.91
N PRO A 353 3.33 -13.04 -0.19
CA PRO A 353 2.63 -12.99 -1.46
C PRO A 353 1.33 -13.80 -1.40
N ARG A 354 0.30 -13.31 -2.09
CA ARG A 354 -1.01 -13.96 -2.25
C ARG A 354 -1.46 -13.84 -3.69
N HIS A 355 -1.97 -14.94 -4.24
CA HIS A 355 -2.71 -14.92 -5.49
C HIS A 355 -4.13 -14.41 -5.23
N ALA A 356 -4.58 -13.52 -6.10
CA ALA A 356 -5.94 -13.02 -6.12
C ALA A 356 -6.94 -14.16 -6.34
N LYS A 357 -8.12 -14.03 -5.74
CA LYS A 357 -9.25 -14.96 -5.86
C LYS A 357 -10.18 -14.48 -6.96
N LEU A 358 -10.73 -15.42 -7.73
CA LEU A 358 -11.70 -15.12 -8.76
C LEU A 358 -12.99 -14.58 -8.12
N LEU A 359 -13.40 -13.38 -8.52
CA LEU A 359 -14.62 -12.74 -8.05
C LEU A 359 -15.77 -12.99 -9.03
N ALA A 360 -15.56 -12.75 -10.32
CA ALA A 360 -16.53 -12.98 -11.39
C ALA A 360 -15.84 -13.22 -12.75
N GLU A 361 -16.54 -13.87 -13.65
CA GLU A 361 -16.06 -14.28 -14.98
C GLU A 361 -16.96 -13.72 -16.09
N ASP A 362 -16.39 -13.61 -17.29
CA ASP A 362 -17.09 -13.27 -18.54
C ASP A 362 -17.95 -11.99 -18.44
N LEU A 363 -17.43 -10.98 -17.72
CA LEU A 363 -18.08 -9.69 -17.58
C LEU A 363 -17.89 -8.83 -18.83
N ASP A 364 -18.94 -8.10 -19.22
CA ASP A 364 -18.76 -6.93 -20.08
C ASP A 364 -18.01 -5.81 -19.35
N THR A 365 -17.47 -4.84 -20.09
CA THR A 365 -16.64 -3.76 -19.52
C THR A 365 -17.40 -2.90 -18.51
N GLU A 366 -18.68 -2.61 -18.71
CA GLU A 366 -19.47 -1.77 -17.79
C GLU A 366 -19.68 -2.50 -16.45
N THR A 367 -20.10 -3.76 -16.52
CA THR A 367 -20.29 -4.61 -15.34
C THR A 367 -18.97 -4.87 -14.62
N LEU A 368 -17.87 -5.03 -15.35
CA LEU A 368 -16.52 -5.14 -14.78
C LEU A 368 -16.16 -3.89 -13.96
N VAL A 369 -16.29 -2.70 -14.56
CA VAL A 369 -15.93 -1.43 -13.90
C VAL A 369 -16.76 -1.24 -12.64
N ARG A 370 -18.08 -1.43 -12.71
CA ARG A 370 -18.98 -1.35 -11.56
C ARG A 370 -18.62 -2.34 -10.45
N THR A 371 -18.20 -3.55 -10.81
CA THR A 371 -17.74 -4.56 -9.84
C THR A 371 -16.48 -4.11 -9.12
N ILE A 372 -15.52 -3.51 -9.84
CA ILE A 372 -14.28 -2.97 -9.26
C ILE A 372 -14.59 -1.77 -8.36
N ASP A 373 -15.46 -0.85 -8.78
CA ASP A 373 -15.89 0.30 -7.99
C ASP A 373 -16.38 -0.12 -6.60
N ARG A 374 -17.34 -1.06 -6.58
CA ARG A 374 -17.96 -1.58 -5.36
C ARG A 374 -16.97 -2.33 -4.49
N PHE A 375 -16.10 -3.16 -5.08
CA PHE A 375 -15.04 -3.84 -4.36
C PHE A 375 -14.12 -2.84 -3.64
N LEU A 376 -13.64 -1.82 -4.36
CA LEU A 376 -12.73 -0.82 -3.81
C LEU A 376 -13.39 -0.02 -2.70
N MET A 377 -14.63 0.44 -2.88
CA MET A 377 -15.35 1.20 -1.86
C MET A 377 -15.69 0.35 -0.64
N TYR A 378 -16.07 -0.92 -0.84
CA TYR A 378 -16.35 -1.82 0.27
C TYR A 378 -15.09 -2.14 1.09
N TYR A 379 -13.95 -2.37 0.41
CA TYR A 379 -12.65 -2.52 1.07
C TYR A 379 -12.26 -1.23 1.83
N ILE A 380 -12.39 -0.06 1.20
CA ILE A 380 -12.11 1.23 1.84
C ILE A 380 -13.01 1.45 3.05
N ARG A 381 -14.26 1.00 3.03
CA ARG A 381 -15.19 1.13 4.16
C ARG A 381 -14.80 0.22 5.33
N THR A 382 -14.45 -1.02 5.06
CA THR A 382 -14.44 -2.09 6.08
C THR A 382 -13.06 -2.51 6.56
N ALA A 383 -12.00 -2.35 5.77
CA ALA A 383 -10.67 -2.84 6.15
C ALA A 383 -10.06 -2.06 7.32
N ASP A 384 -9.19 -2.70 8.09
CA ASP A 384 -8.50 -2.08 9.22
C ASP A 384 -7.32 -1.20 8.77
N ARG A 385 -6.75 -0.43 9.71
CA ARG A 385 -5.60 0.44 9.48
C ARG A 385 -4.43 -0.33 8.85
N LEU A 386 -3.93 0.19 7.72
CA LEU A 386 -2.79 -0.38 6.98
C LEU A 386 -2.99 -1.84 6.54
N GLN A 387 -4.23 -2.34 6.53
CA GLN A 387 -4.55 -3.68 6.08
C GLN A 387 -4.57 -3.73 4.55
N ARG A 388 -3.87 -4.70 3.94
CA ARG A 388 -3.93 -4.98 2.49
C ARG A 388 -5.25 -5.69 2.14
N THR A 389 -5.65 -5.65 0.88
CA THR A 389 -6.85 -6.36 0.40
C THR A 389 -6.80 -7.87 0.63
N ALA A 390 -5.63 -8.49 0.51
CA ALA A 390 -5.48 -9.93 0.72
C ALA A 390 -5.81 -10.41 2.15
N PRO A 391 -5.15 -9.92 3.22
CA PRO A 391 -5.53 -10.29 4.59
C PRO A 391 -6.93 -9.81 4.95
N TRP A 392 -7.39 -8.67 4.42
CA TRP A 392 -8.78 -8.24 4.60
C TRP A 392 -9.78 -9.28 4.05
N LEU A 393 -9.53 -9.81 2.85
CA LEU A 393 -10.38 -10.83 2.25
C LEU A 393 -10.30 -12.17 2.99
N GLU A 394 -9.13 -12.52 3.54
CA GLU A 394 -8.93 -13.72 4.37
C GLU A 394 -9.69 -13.62 5.71
N GLU A 395 -9.80 -12.42 6.29
CA GLU A 395 -10.49 -12.15 7.55
C GLU A 395 -11.98 -11.87 7.37
N LEU A 396 -12.44 -11.56 6.17
CA LEU A 396 -13.86 -11.36 5.86
C LEU A 396 -14.61 -12.67 6.08
N GLU A 397 -15.62 -12.65 6.95
CA GLU A 397 -16.49 -13.81 7.19
C GLU A 397 -17.16 -14.26 5.89
N GLY A 398 -17.02 -15.53 5.52
CA GLY A 398 -17.47 -16.07 4.23
C GLY A 398 -16.58 -15.71 3.02
N GLY A 399 -15.47 -14.99 3.24
CA GLY A 399 -14.41 -14.74 2.27
C GLY A 399 -14.91 -14.14 0.95
N VAL A 400 -14.43 -14.69 -0.18
CA VAL A 400 -14.78 -14.19 -1.51
C VAL A 400 -16.26 -14.38 -1.86
N ASP A 401 -16.94 -15.36 -1.28
CA ASP A 401 -18.35 -15.62 -1.55
C ASP A 401 -19.23 -14.58 -0.86
N ALA A 402 -18.93 -14.23 0.40
CA ALA A 402 -19.58 -13.11 1.07
C ALA A 402 -19.32 -11.80 0.34
N LEU A 403 -18.07 -11.56 -0.11
CA LEU A 403 -17.75 -10.40 -0.93
C LEU A 403 -18.60 -10.35 -2.20
N ARG A 404 -18.75 -11.49 -2.90
CA ARG A 404 -19.57 -11.61 -4.12
C ARG A 404 -21.02 -11.23 -3.85
N ALA A 405 -21.60 -11.76 -2.77
CA ALA A 405 -22.97 -11.43 -2.37
C ALA A 405 -23.16 -9.93 -2.13
N VAL A 406 -22.17 -9.25 -1.54
CA VAL A 406 -22.24 -7.80 -1.31
C VAL A 406 -22.12 -7.01 -2.62
N VAL A 407 -21.11 -7.30 -3.45
CA VAL A 407 -20.77 -6.42 -4.59
C VAL A 407 -21.58 -6.70 -5.86
N LEU A 408 -21.98 -7.96 -6.08
CA LEU A 408 -22.75 -8.37 -7.26
C LEU A 408 -24.25 -8.49 -6.97
N GLU A 409 -24.62 -9.02 -5.80
CA GLU A 409 -26.00 -9.37 -5.46
C GLU A 409 -26.65 -8.33 -4.52
N ASP A 410 -25.89 -7.33 -4.07
CA ASP A 410 -26.33 -6.28 -3.15
C ASP A 410 -26.99 -6.80 -1.87
N SER A 411 -26.43 -7.86 -1.29
CA SER A 411 -26.99 -8.54 -0.11
C SER A 411 -27.14 -7.63 1.13
N LEU A 412 -26.44 -6.50 1.17
CA LEU A 412 -26.51 -5.50 2.23
C LEU A 412 -27.33 -4.25 1.86
N GLY A 413 -27.80 -4.11 0.61
CA GLY A 413 -28.53 -2.93 0.14
C GLY A 413 -27.71 -1.64 0.12
N ILE A 414 -26.40 -1.74 -0.14
CA ILE A 414 -25.44 -0.61 -0.11
C ILE A 414 -24.83 -0.30 -1.48
N ALA A 415 -25.16 -1.06 -2.53
CA ALA A 415 -24.54 -0.92 -3.84
C ALA A 415 -24.66 0.51 -4.41
N GLU A 416 -25.84 1.12 -4.34
CA GLU A 416 -26.06 2.49 -4.81
C GLU A 416 -25.18 3.51 -4.06
N GLU A 417 -25.00 3.32 -2.75
CA GLU A 417 -24.13 4.18 -1.95
C GLU A 417 -22.66 4.03 -2.33
N LEU A 418 -22.20 2.79 -2.58
CA LEU A 418 -20.83 2.53 -3.03
C LEU A 418 -20.58 3.15 -4.42
N ASP A 419 -21.54 3.01 -5.33
CA ASP A 419 -21.48 3.58 -6.68
C ASP A 419 -21.42 5.12 -6.61
N ALA A 420 -22.25 5.74 -5.77
CA ALA A 420 -22.26 7.19 -5.55
C ALA A 420 -20.94 7.70 -4.95
N GLN A 421 -20.34 6.97 -3.98
CA GLN A 421 -19.05 7.32 -3.39
C GLN A 421 -17.92 7.28 -4.43
N MET A 422 -17.93 6.29 -5.33
CA MET A 422 -16.95 6.25 -6.42
C MET A 422 -17.18 7.37 -7.44
N ALA A 423 -18.44 7.68 -7.77
CA ALA A 423 -18.77 8.79 -8.67
C ALA A 423 -18.29 10.15 -8.11
N GLU A 424 -18.48 10.41 -6.81
CA GLU A 424 -17.95 11.60 -6.12
C GLU A 424 -16.42 11.67 -6.24
N HIS A 425 -15.72 10.56 -6.00
CA HIS A 425 -14.26 10.50 -6.14
C HIS A 425 -13.80 10.87 -7.56
N ILE A 426 -14.43 10.29 -8.58
CA ILE A 426 -14.09 10.55 -9.99
C ILE A 426 -14.38 12.01 -10.35
N GLY A 427 -15.54 12.53 -9.95
CA GLY A 427 -15.98 13.89 -10.25
C GLY A 427 -15.19 14.98 -9.53
N SER A 428 -14.57 14.63 -8.39
CA SER A 428 -13.84 15.57 -7.53
C SER A 428 -12.32 15.56 -7.71
N TYR A 429 -11.78 14.68 -8.58
CA TYR A 429 -10.34 14.54 -8.73
C TYR A 429 -9.67 15.82 -9.28
N SER A 430 -8.59 16.24 -8.60
CA SER A 430 -7.61 17.18 -9.12
C SER A 430 -6.18 16.66 -8.86
N ASP A 431 -5.23 17.07 -9.70
CA ASP A 431 -3.81 16.75 -9.51
C ASP A 431 -3.21 17.65 -8.43
N GLU A 432 -2.81 17.05 -7.31
CA GLU A 432 -2.33 17.75 -6.13
C GLU A 432 -1.08 18.63 -6.41
N TRP A 433 -0.23 18.20 -7.34
CA TRP A 433 0.92 18.99 -7.73
C TRP A 433 0.54 20.19 -8.59
N ARG A 434 -0.36 20.03 -9.57
CA ARG A 434 -0.93 21.16 -10.32
C ARG A 434 -1.56 22.19 -9.39
N ASP A 435 -2.45 21.75 -8.50
CA ASP A 435 -3.12 22.63 -7.52
C ASP A 435 -2.12 23.34 -6.61
N THR A 436 -1.03 22.66 -6.25
CA THR A 436 0.04 23.23 -5.43
C THR A 436 0.84 24.27 -6.19
N LEU A 437 1.15 24.05 -7.46
CA LEU A 437 1.89 25.01 -8.31
C LEU A 437 1.11 26.31 -8.55
N GLU A 438 -0.21 26.24 -8.50
CA GLU A 438 -1.11 27.38 -8.69
C GLU A 438 -1.40 28.17 -7.39
N ASP A 439 -0.97 27.66 -6.23
CA ASP A 439 -1.21 28.25 -4.91
C ASP A 439 0.11 28.66 -4.20
N PRO A 440 0.43 29.97 -4.13
CA PRO A 440 1.63 30.45 -3.45
C PRO A 440 1.75 30.03 -1.98
N ALA A 441 0.64 29.85 -1.26
CA ALA A 441 0.66 29.45 0.14
C ALA A 441 1.02 27.96 0.31
N LYS A 442 0.64 27.11 -0.66
CA LYS A 442 1.08 25.71 -0.72
C LYS A 442 2.55 25.62 -1.14
N LEU A 443 2.97 26.39 -2.14
CA LEU A 443 4.36 26.45 -2.61
C LEU A 443 5.36 26.81 -1.52
N ALA A 444 5.01 27.75 -0.64
CA ALA A 444 5.90 28.21 0.44
C ALA A 444 6.35 27.09 1.40
N ARG A 445 5.68 25.93 1.39
CA ARG A 445 6.02 24.75 2.20
C ARG A 445 7.24 23.98 1.67
N PHE A 446 7.59 24.16 0.40
CA PHE A 446 8.66 23.40 -0.27
C PHE A 446 9.98 24.19 -0.25
N THR A 447 10.48 24.44 0.95
CA THR A 447 11.78 25.09 1.18
C THR A 447 12.64 24.26 2.15
N SER A 448 13.95 24.20 1.91
CA SER A 448 14.89 23.48 2.78
C SER A 448 14.96 24.09 4.17
N PHE A 449 14.97 25.43 4.25
CA PHE A 449 15.04 26.16 5.51
C PHE A 449 14.09 27.35 5.47
N VAL A 450 13.20 27.45 6.47
CA VAL A 450 12.26 28.59 6.60
C VAL A 450 13.01 29.91 6.69
N ASN A 451 14.15 29.93 7.39
CA ASN A 451 14.95 31.14 7.63
C ASN A 451 16.00 31.40 6.54
N ALA A 452 16.20 30.48 5.60
CA ALA A 452 17.16 30.63 4.51
C ALA A 452 16.64 29.99 3.20
N PRO A 453 15.57 30.57 2.59
CA PRO A 453 15.05 30.07 1.33
C PRO A 453 16.13 30.06 0.24
N GLY A 454 16.20 28.98 -0.54
CA GLY A 454 17.18 28.81 -1.61
C GLY A 454 18.54 28.26 -1.18
N VAL A 455 18.79 28.07 0.13
CA VAL A 455 19.98 27.36 0.61
C VAL A 455 19.72 25.86 0.55
N ALA A 456 20.52 25.13 -0.24
CA ALA A 456 20.47 23.68 -0.29
C ALA A 456 20.93 23.07 1.05
N ASP A 457 20.39 21.90 1.40
CA ASP A 457 20.84 21.16 2.58
C ASP A 457 22.30 20.70 2.38
N PRO A 458 23.26 21.24 3.16
CA PRO A 458 24.68 20.92 3.02
C PRO A 458 25.02 19.48 3.46
N SER A 459 24.07 18.78 4.09
CA SER A 459 24.22 17.38 4.46
C SER A 459 23.93 16.42 3.30
N LEU A 460 23.40 16.88 2.17
CA LEU A 460 23.22 16.04 1.00
C LEU A 460 24.53 15.90 0.22
N ALA A 461 24.89 14.67 -0.09
CA ALA A 461 26.18 14.31 -0.67
C ALA A 461 26.01 13.09 -1.57
N TYR A 462 26.46 13.18 -2.82
CA TYR A 462 26.33 12.13 -3.82
C TYR A 462 27.67 11.78 -4.45
N VAL A 463 27.78 10.53 -4.91
CA VAL A 463 28.91 10.03 -5.71
C VAL A 463 28.38 9.30 -6.94
N ALA A 464 29.15 9.32 -8.02
CA ALA A 464 28.79 8.63 -9.25
C ALA A 464 29.08 7.13 -9.13
N GLU A 465 28.08 6.29 -9.38
CA GLU A 465 28.20 4.84 -9.42
C GLU A 465 27.36 4.28 -10.57
N ARG A 466 27.98 3.46 -11.43
CA ARG A 466 27.35 2.91 -12.65
C ARG A 466 26.70 4.00 -13.55
N GLY A 467 27.36 5.16 -13.63
CA GLY A 467 26.91 6.28 -14.46
C GLY A 467 25.72 7.07 -13.89
N GLN A 468 25.33 6.85 -12.63
CA GLN A 468 24.25 7.56 -11.97
C GLN A 468 24.66 8.04 -10.57
N PRO A 469 24.00 9.07 -10.00
CA PRO A 469 24.29 9.50 -8.64
C PRO A 469 23.74 8.51 -7.62
N ARG A 470 24.45 8.34 -6.50
CA ARG A 470 23.92 7.68 -5.29
C ARG A 470 24.35 8.44 -4.04
N PRO A 471 23.60 8.33 -2.92
CA PRO A 471 24.03 8.94 -1.67
C PRO A 471 25.43 8.45 -1.26
N ALA A 472 26.28 9.39 -0.85
CA ALA A 472 27.61 9.11 -0.35
C ALA A 472 27.51 8.37 1.01
N THR A 473 28.33 7.34 1.18
CA THR A 473 28.51 6.63 2.45
C THR A 473 29.17 7.54 3.49
N PRO A 474 29.10 7.21 4.80
CA PRO A 474 29.81 7.96 5.83
C PRO A 474 31.31 8.13 5.54
N LEU A 475 31.99 7.06 5.10
CA LEU A 475 33.41 7.09 4.76
C LEU A 475 33.72 8.02 3.57
N GLU A 476 32.88 8.02 2.54
CA GLU A 476 33.05 8.91 1.38
C GLU A 476 32.81 10.38 1.76
N ARG A 477 31.88 10.65 2.68
CA ARG A 477 31.64 12.01 3.19
C ARG A 477 32.82 12.52 4.01
N ASP A 478 33.42 11.65 4.82
CA ASP A 478 34.60 12.00 5.61
C ASP A 478 35.82 12.22 4.72
N ALA A 479 36.05 11.33 3.74
CA ALA A 479 37.11 11.49 2.74
C ALA A 479 36.90 12.75 1.88
N ALA A 480 35.66 13.14 1.62
CA ALA A 480 35.35 14.33 0.82
C ALA A 480 35.52 15.66 1.54
N ARG A 481 35.67 15.66 2.88
CA ARG A 481 36.20 16.84 3.59
C ARG A 481 37.62 17.19 3.11
N GLU A 482 38.29 16.28 2.40
CA GLU A 482 39.57 16.48 1.70
C GLU A 482 39.44 16.60 0.15
N GLY A 483 38.23 16.47 -0.44
CA GLY A 483 37.97 16.72 -1.87
C GLY A 483 36.76 15.99 -2.52
N ALA A 484 36.02 16.73 -3.36
CA ALA A 484 35.03 16.36 -4.40
C ALA A 484 33.94 15.30 -4.07
N VAL A 485 32.87 15.75 -3.41
CA VAL A 485 31.55 15.10 -3.42
C VAL A 485 30.57 15.96 -4.21
N LEU A 486 29.67 15.31 -4.97
CA LEU A 486 28.59 16.00 -5.68
C LEU A 486 27.55 16.46 -4.64
N VAL A 487 27.62 17.73 -4.23
CA VAL A 487 26.64 18.37 -3.33
C VAL A 487 25.46 18.96 -4.13
N ALA A 488 25.63 19.15 -5.44
CA ALA A 488 24.60 19.59 -6.37
C ALA A 488 24.83 18.92 -7.75
N GLY A 489 23.88 19.13 -8.68
CA GLY A 489 23.71 18.42 -9.96
C GLY A 489 24.97 18.22 -10.82
N THR A 490 24.83 17.41 -11.87
CA THR A 490 25.94 16.93 -12.72
C THR A 490 26.67 18.02 -13.51
N THR A 491 26.21 19.26 -13.45
CA THR A 491 26.78 20.43 -14.13
C THR A 491 27.22 21.47 -13.09
N LEU A 492 28.53 21.72 -13.04
CA LEU A 492 29.07 23.00 -12.55
C LEU A 492 28.68 24.06 -13.58
N GLU A 493 27.94 25.09 -13.18
CA GLU A 493 27.84 26.31 -13.98
C GLU A 493 29.25 26.90 -14.13
N VAL A 494 29.89 26.62 -15.25
CA VAL A 494 31.06 27.40 -15.67
C VAL A 494 30.48 28.68 -16.24
N ARG A 495 30.52 29.77 -15.47
CA ARG A 495 30.28 31.12 -16.02
C ARG A 495 31.29 31.38 -17.13
N SER A 496 30.84 31.35 -18.39
CA SER A 496 31.56 31.87 -19.55
C SER A 496 31.56 33.38 -19.60
#